data_AF-H3RDP3-F1
#
_entry.id   AF-H3RDP3-F1
#
_cell.length_a   1.000
_cell.length_b   1.000
_cell.length_c   1.000
_cell.angle_alpha   90.00
_cell.angle_beta   90.00
_cell.angle_gamma   90.00
#
_symmetry.space_group_name_H-M   'P 1'
#
loop_
_entity.id
_entity.type
_entity.pdbx_description
1 polymer ?
#
loop_
_entity_poly.entity_id
_entity_poly.type
_entity_poly.pdbx_seq_one_letter_code
_entity_poly.pdbx_strand_id
1 'polypeptide(L)'
;MTEKEDPAFIERFTVRMPDGMRDAVAARAKANGRSMNSEIVQILQDALDSQTSVPKAFPEGVSKEDDFNRMVKFVNDKTEDFKNNLLSEILEYAAFHPNQPPSKAQKMRQGAKTKKTT
;
A
#
# COMPACT_ATOMS: atom_id res chain seq x y z
N MET A 1 31.63 -22.21 7.20
CA MET A 1 30.33 -21.54 7.38
C MET A 1 30.17 -20.57 6.24
N THR A 2 29.09 -20.70 5.46
CA THR A 2 28.82 -19.74 4.39
C THR A 2 28.20 -18.49 5.01
N GLU A 3 28.54 -17.30 4.52
CA GLU A 3 28.02 -16.02 5.03
C GLU A 3 26.48 -15.93 5.02
N LYS A 4 25.80 -16.80 4.27
CA LYS A 4 24.35 -16.92 4.18
C LYS A 4 23.66 -17.49 5.43
N GLU A 5 24.41 -18.09 6.36
CA GLU A 5 23.83 -18.68 7.59
C GLU A 5 23.91 -17.76 8.82
N ASP A 6 24.44 -16.54 8.65
CA ASP A 6 24.42 -15.52 9.71
C ASP A 6 23.04 -14.81 9.72
N PRO A 7 22.31 -14.79 10.84
CA PRO A 7 21.04 -14.05 10.96
C PRO A 7 21.18 -12.54 10.76
N ALA A 8 22.40 -11.98 10.82
CA ALA A 8 22.69 -10.58 10.48
C ALA A 8 23.07 -10.37 9.00
N PHE A 9 23.02 -11.42 8.17
CA PHE A 9 23.35 -11.32 6.75
C PHE A 9 22.36 -10.41 6.01
N ILE A 10 22.89 -9.37 5.37
CA ILE A 10 22.14 -8.47 4.51
C ILE A 10 22.68 -8.62 3.09
N GLU A 11 21.86 -9.13 2.18
CA GLU A 11 22.19 -9.21 0.76
C GLU A 11 22.35 -7.80 0.17
N ARG A 12 23.44 -7.57 -0.55
CA ARG A 12 23.76 -6.27 -1.18
C ARG A 12 23.63 -6.39 -2.69
N PHE A 13 22.76 -5.57 -3.26
CA PHE A 13 22.53 -5.51 -4.70
C PHE A 13 22.88 -4.12 -5.26
N THR A 14 23.61 -4.08 -6.37
CA THR A 14 23.92 -2.82 -7.07
C THR A 14 22.88 -2.55 -8.15
N VAL A 15 22.10 -1.49 -7.96
CA VAL A 15 21.07 -1.05 -8.92
C VAL A 15 21.68 -0.04 -9.90
N ARG A 16 21.53 -0.29 -11.22
CA ARG A 16 21.81 0.74 -12.23
C ARG A 16 20.53 1.53 -12.49
N MET A 17 20.60 2.84 -12.29
CA MET A 17 19.46 3.74 -12.45
C MET A 17 19.72 4.69 -13.62
N PRO A 18 18.71 4.99 -14.46
CA PRO A 18 18.78 6.07 -15.43
C PRO A 18 18.87 7.43 -14.76
N ASP A 19 19.29 8.44 -15.52
CA ASP A 19 19.49 9.80 -15.03
C ASP A 19 18.22 10.35 -14.35
N GLY A 20 18.42 11.03 -13.21
CA GLY A 20 17.36 11.63 -12.41
C GLY A 20 16.53 10.66 -11.56
N MET A 21 16.59 9.35 -11.81
CA MET A 21 15.77 8.37 -11.06
C MET A 21 16.23 8.26 -9.59
N ARG A 22 17.52 8.34 -9.32
CA ARG A 22 18.06 8.33 -7.95
C ARG A 22 17.54 9.49 -7.12
N ASP A 23 17.50 10.69 -7.70
CA ASP A 23 17.03 11.90 -7.03
C ASP A 23 15.52 11.86 -6.79
N ALA A 24 14.75 11.32 -7.74
CA ALA A 24 13.32 11.09 -7.58
C ALA A 24 13.01 10.15 -6.39
N VAL A 25 13.76 9.05 -6.28
CA VAL A 25 13.63 8.11 -5.14
C VAL A 25 14.05 8.79 -3.83
N ALA A 26 15.13 9.58 -3.83
CA ALA A 26 15.59 10.32 -2.67
C ALA A 26 14.53 11.31 -2.15
N ALA A 27 13.93 12.09 -3.05
CA ALA A 27 12.90 13.06 -2.73
C ALA A 27 11.66 12.37 -2.15
N ARG A 28 11.22 11.25 -2.75
CA ARG A 28 10.11 10.44 -2.25
C ARG A 28 10.40 9.86 -0.86
N ALA A 29 11.59 9.31 -0.65
CA ALA A 29 12.00 8.78 0.65
C ALA A 29 11.97 9.86 1.74
N LYS A 30 12.50 11.06 1.45
CA LYS A 30 12.46 12.21 2.37
C LYS A 30 11.03 12.65 2.68
N ALA A 31 10.16 12.70 1.68
CA ALA A 31 8.75 13.04 1.87
C ALA A 31 8.02 12.03 2.77
N ASN A 32 8.43 10.76 2.72
CA ASN A 32 7.89 9.66 3.52
C ASN A 32 8.59 9.46 4.87
N GLY A 33 9.62 10.26 5.20
CA GLY A 33 10.39 10.12 6.43
C GLY A 33 11.20 8.82 6.52
N ARG A 34 11.57 8.24 5.38
CA ARG A 34 12.30 6.96 5.26
C ARG A 34 13.72 7.18 4.75
N SER A 35 14.61 6.23 5.08
CA SER A 35 15.88 6.13 4.36
C SER A 35 15.62 5.77 2.89
N MET A 36 16.53 6.16 2.00
CA MET A 36 16.43 5.79 0.58
C MET A 36 16.35 4.26 0.41
N ASN A 37 17.12 3.49 1.19
CA ASN A 37 17.10 2.03 1.15
C ASN A 37 15.73 1.48 1.58
N SER A 38 15.18 1.98 2.69
CA SER A 38 13.85 1.56 3.18
C SER A 38 12.74 1.89 2.18
N GLU A 39 12.83 3.02 1.47
CA GLU A 39 11.87 3.36 0.42
C GLU A 39 12.00 2.44 -0.81
N ILE A 40 13.23 2.11 -1.23
CA ILE A 40 13.45 1.15 -2.32
C ILE A 40 12.86 -0.21 -1.95
N VAL A 41 13.13 -0.71 -0.74
CA VAL A 41 12.57 -1.98 -0.26
C VAL A 41 11.05 -1.92 -0.23
N GLN A 42 10.44 -0.84 0.26
CA GLN A 42 8.98 -0.69 0.26
C GLN A 42 8.41 -0.70 -1.16
N ILE A 43 9.02 0.02 -2.10
CA ILE A 43 8.55 0.07 -3.50
C ILE A 43 8.59 -1.33 -4.12
N LEU A 44 9.66 -2.10 -3.85
CA LEU A 44 9.78 -3.47 -4.33
C LEU A 44 8.74 -4.38 -3.66
N GLN A 45 8.56 -4.27 -2.35
CA GLN A 45 7.55 -5.02 -1.60
C GLN A 45 6.15 -4.73 -2.13
N ASP A 46 5.79 -3.44 -2.27
CA ASP A 46 4.51 -3.01 -2.83
C ASP A 46 4.30 -3.59 -4.25
N ALA A 47 5.33 -3.60 -5.08
CA ALA A 47 5.25 -4.14 -6.44
C ALA A 47 5.07 -5.67 -6.45
N LEU A 48 5.73 -6.40 -5.55
CA LEU A 48 5.60 -7.85 -5.38
C LEU A 48 4.22 -8.21 -4.80
N ASP A 49 3.76 -7.46 -3.80
CA ASP A 49 2.45 -7.64 -3.18
C ASP A 49 1.31 -7.24 -4.13
N SER A 50 1.52 -6.22 -4.98
CA SER A 50 0.56 -5.83 -6.01
C SER A 50 0.44 -6.86 -7.15
N GLN A 51 1.43 -7.75 -7.32
CA GLN A 51 1.26 -8.93 -8.18
C GLN A 51 0.40 -10.03 -7.51
N THR A 52 0.09 -9.87 -6.22
CA THR A 52 -0.85 -10.72 -5.50
C THR A 52 -2.20 -9.99 -5.38
N SER A 53 -3.22 -10.54 -6.06
CA SER A 53 -4.66 -10.24 -5.88
C SER A 53 -5.31 -9.15 -6.75
N VAL A 54 -5.16 -9.27 -8.07
CA VAL A 54 -6.38 -9.72 -8.75
C VAL A 54 -6.10 -11.19 -9.03
N PRO A 55 -6.83 -12.16 -8.42
CA PRO A 55 -6.88 -13.48 -9.04
C PRO A 55 -7.13 -13.20 -10.52
N LYS A 56 -6.39 -13.81 -11.46
CA LYS A 56 -6.93 -13.95 -12.82
C LYS A 56 -8.35 -14.42 -12.58
N ALA A 57 -9.36 -13.57 -12.81
CA ALA A 57 -10.69 -13.76 -12.24
C ALA A 57 -11.34 -15.06 -12.75
N PHE A 58 -10.67 -15.70 -13.71
CA PHE A 58 -10.91 -17.04 -14.16
C PHE A 58 -9.54 -17.75 -14.28
N PRO A 59 -9.11 -18.58 -13.32
CA PRO A 59 -8.21 -19.66 -13.67
C PRO A 59 -8.90 -20.49 -14.77
N GLU A 60 -8.21 -20.80 -15.87
CA GLU A 60 -8.72 -21.77 -16.83
C GLU A 60 -9.00 -23.06 -16.05
N GLY A 61 -10.28 -23.43 -15.92
CA GLY A 61 -10.69 -24.62 -15.16
C GLY A 61 -11.46 -24.38 -13.86
N VAL A 62 -12.14 -23.24 -13.65
CA VAL A 62 -13.25 -23.17 -12.67
C VAL A 62 -14.33 -24.17 -13.11
N SER A 63 -14.24 -25.40 -12.61
CA SER A 63 -14.97 -26.57 -13.10
C SER A 63 -15.95 -27.12 -12.06
N LYS A 64 -15.94 -26.57 -10.84
CA LYS A 64 -16.75 -27.03 -9.71
C LYS A 64 -17.40 -25.86 -8.98
N GLU A 65 -18.65 -26.05 -8.56
CA GLU A 65 -19.49 -25.07 -7.85
C GLU A 65 -18.87 -24.59 -6.53
N ASP A 66 -18.07 -25.45 -5.88
CA ASP A 66 -17.35 -25.13 -4.64
C ASP A 66 -16.31 -24.02 -4.80
N ASP A 67 -15.63 -23.96 -5.95
CA ASP A 67 -14.60 -22.96 -6.22
C ASP A 67 -15.22 -21.57 -6.45
N PHE A 68 -16.39 -21.54 -7.09
CA PHE A 68 -17.18 -20.32 -7.25
C PHE A 68 -17.69 -19.81 -5.90
N ASN A 69 -18.24 -20.68 -5.05
CA ASN A 69 -18.74 -20.30 -3.72
C ASN A 69 -17.62 -19.74 -2.82
N ARG A 70 -16.42 -20.32 -2.88
CA ARG A 70 -15.24 -19.78 -2.18
C ARG A 70 -14.85 -18.39 -2.67
N MET A 71 -14.93 -18.15 -3.99
CA MET A 71 -14.65 -16.85 -4.57
C MET A 71 -15.68 -15.80 -4.14
N VAL A 72 -16.98 -16.12 -4.22
CA VAL A 72 -18.05 -15.22 -3.77
C VAL A 72 -17.86 -14.88 -2.29
N LYS A 73 -17.53 -15.87 -1.46
CA LYS A 73 -17.23 -15.65 -0.05
C LYS A 73 -16.04 -14.71 0.14
N PHE A 74 -14.93 -14.93 -0.58
CA PHE A 74 -13.75 -14.07 -0.49
C PHE A 74 -14.05 -12.61 -0.86
N VAL A 75 -14.79 -12.37 -1.95
CA VAL A 75 -15.17 -11.02 -2.39
C VAL A 75 -16.07 -10.34 -1.35
N ASN A 76 -17.03 -11.08 -0.79
CA ASN A 76 -17.90 -10.56 0.26
C ASN A 76 -17.11 -10.21 1.53
N ASP A 77 -16.26 -11.12 2.00
CA ASP A 77 -15.42 -10.92 3.18
C ASP A 77 -14.55 -9.65 3.01
N LYS A 78 -13.91 -9.47 1.85
CA LYS A 78 -13.10 -8.26 1.55
C LYS A 78 -13.92 -6.99 1.45
N THR A 79 -15.15 -7.08 0.95
CA THR A 79 -16.07 -5.94 0.89
C THR A 79 -16.51 -5.51 2.28
N GLU A 80 -16.79 -6.46 3.17
CA GLU A 80 -17.14 -6.18 4.56
C GLU A 80 -15.97 -5.59 5.35
N ASP A 81 -14.76 -6.14 5.17
CA ASP A 81 -13.54 -5.55 5.76
C ASP A 81 -13.38 -4.08 5.35
N PHE A 82 -13.54 -3.79 4.06
CA PHE A 82 -13.46 -2.43 3.53
C PHE A 82 -14.54 -1.51 4.13
N LYS A 83 -15.80 -1.97 4.18
CA LYS A 83 -16.91 -1.21 4.78
C LYS A 83 -16.65 -0.89 6.24
N ASN A 84 -16.22 -1.87 7.03
CA ASN A 84 -15.97 -1.71 8.47
C ASN A 84 -14.83 -0.72 8.73
N ASN A 85 -13.75 -0.82 7.97
CA ASN A 85 -12.62 0.11 8.05
C ASN A 85 -13.01 1.53 7.63
N LEU A 86 -13.84 1.68 6.59
CA LEU A 86 -14.32 2.99 6.18
C LEU A 86 -15.27 3.61 7.22
N LEU A 87 -16.16 2.80 7.81
CA LEU A 87 -17.06 3.24 8.87
C LEU A 87 -16.29 3.67 10.12
N SER A 88 -15.26 2.93 10.53
CA SER A 88 -14.44 3.30 11.69
C SER A 88 -13.73 4.64 11.46
N GLU A 89 -13.14 4.88 10.29
CA GLU A 89 -12.52 6.17 9.96
C GLU A 89 -13.54 7.33 9.99
N ILE A 90 -14.76 7.10 9.48
CA ILE A 90 -15.84 8.10 9.51
C ILE A 90 -16.28 8.41 10.95
N LEU A 91 -16.45 7.38 11.78
CA LEU A 91 -16.87 7.53 13.17
C LEU A 91 -15.80 8.21 14.02
N GLU A 92 -14.53 7.83 13.83
CA GLU A 92 -13.39 8.47 14.46
C GLU A 92 -13.35 9.96 14.11
N TYR A 93 -13.47 10.28 12.81
CA TYR A 93 -13.55 11.66 12.37
C TYR A 93 -14.72 12.42 13.03
N ALA A 94 -15.92 11.84 13.07
CA ALA A 94 -17.09 12.46 13.68
C ALA A 94 -16.90 12.70 15.18
N ALA A 95 -16.22 11.79 15.90
CA ALA A 95 -15.93 11.93 17.32
C ALA A 95 -14.98 13.10 17.62
N PHE A 96 -13.94 13.28 16.80
CA PHE A 96 -13.00 14.40 16.95
C PHE A 96 -13.51 15.73 16.37
N HIS A 97 -14.54 15.69 15.51
CA HIS A 97 -15.08 16.85 14.81
C HIS A 97 -16.62 16.90 14.82
N PRO A 98 -17.27 17.00 15.98
CA PRO A 98 -18.73 16.85 16.15
C PRO A 98 -19.57 17.86 15.36
N ASN A 99 -19.01 19.02 15.02
CA ASN A 99 -19.70 20.10 14.32
C ASN A 99 -19.10 20.40 12.93
N GLN A 100 -18.27 19.51 12.37
CA GLN A 100 -17.69 19.70 11.05
C GLN A 100 -17.97 18.51 10.13
N PRO A 101 -18.55 18.73 8.93
CA PRO A 101 -18.80 17.64 8.01
C PRO A 101 -17.47 17.04 7.50
N PRO A 102 -17.41 15.72 7.24
CA PRO A 102 -16.21 15.03 6.72
C PRO A 102 -15.63 15.66 5.44
N SER A 103 -16.46 16.33 4.65
CA SER A 103 -16.06 17.04 3.44
C SER A 103 -15.05 18.18 3.69
N LYS A 104 -14.98 18.75 4.90
CA LYS A 104 -13.98 19.77 5.25
C LYS A 104 -12.59 19.19 5.53
N ALA A 105 -12.49 17.98 6.08
CA ALA A 105 -11.22 17.31 6.32
C ALA A 105 -10.50 16.88 5.03
N GLN A 106 -11.28 16.52 4.02
CA GLN A 106 -10.76 16.26 2.66
C GLN A 106 -10.06 17.51 2.08
N LYS A 107 -10.62 18.71 2.28
CA LYS A 107 -9.99 19.97 1.87
C LYS A 107 -8.74 20.30 2.67
N MET A 108 -8.66 19.92 3.95
CA MET A 108 -7.43 20.11 4.75
C MET A 108 -6.30 19.15 4.32
N ARG A 109 -6.60 17.88 4.01
CA ARG A 109 -5.62 16.91 3.46
C ARG A 109 -5.16 17.31 2.05
N GLN A 110 -6.04 17.81 1.19
CA GLN A 110 -5.68 18.31 -0.15
C GLN A 110 -4.98 19.68 -0.12
N GLY A 111 -5.34 20.54 0.84
CA GLY A 111 -4.68 21.82 1.11
C GLY A 111 -3.26 21.67 1.66
N ALA A 112 -3.02 20.68 2.52
CA ALA A 112 -1.68 20.36 3.02
C ALA A 112 -0.76 19.81 1.92
N LYS A 113 -1.30 19.13 0.91
CA LYS A 113 -0.55 18.69 -0.28
C LYS A 113 -0.25 19.83 -1.26
N THR A 114 -1.07 20.88 -1.31
CA THR A 114 -0.88 22.04 -2.22
C THR A 114 -0.08 23.20 -1.62
N LYS A 115 0.05 23.30 -0.29
CA LYS A 115 0.85 24.34 0.38
C LYS A 115 2.33 24.00 0.63
N LYS A 116 2.79 22.79 0.32
CA LYS A 116 4.21 22.38 0.48
C LYS A 116 5.08 22.61 -0.76
N THR A 117 4.54 23.24 -1.81
CA THR A 117 5.26 23.65 -3.01
C THR A 117 5.28 25.17 -3.12
N THR A 118 6.08 25.83 -2.30
CA THR A 118 6.71 27.12 -2.60
C THR A 118 7.98 27.22 -1.77
#